data_AF-A0A0H5D317-F1
#
_entry.id   AF-A0A0H5D317-F1
#
_cell.length_a   1.000
_cell.length_b   1.000
_cell.length_c   1.000
_cell.angle_alpha   90.00
_cell.angle_beta   90.00
_cell.angle_gamma   90.00
#
_symmetry.space_group_name_H-M   'P 1'
#
loop_
_entity.id
_entity.type
_entity.pdbx_description
1 polymer ?
#
loop_
_entity_poly.entity_id
_entity_poly.type
_entity_poly.pdbx_seq_one_letter_code
_entity_poly.pdbx_strand_id
1 'polypeptide(L)'
;MRVIYWGPFVLLTLVLAGIGFRYGVMRQGITETDVITLYAQRYLADHAASGLEGVPRTTDCSARPGNGPWTWLVVTCGVADEHDAALFRYEVNWLGGLIRHSGPTPRLPGAPKT
;
A
#
# COMPACT_ATOMS: atom_id res chain seq x y z
N MET A 1 39.31 -31.83 14.82
CA MET A 1 37.85 -32.02 14.69
C MET A 1 37.06 -31.07 15.63
N ARG A 2 37.37 -29.76 15.64
CA ARG A 2 36.74 -28.80 16.57
C ARG A 2 35.72 -27.87 15.89
N VAL A 3 35.81 -27.76 14.55
CA VAL A 3 34.96 -26.90 13.71
C VAL A 3 33.57 -27.50 13.48
N ILE A 4 33.43 -28.82 13.57
CA ILE A 4 32.13 -29.52 13.39
C ILE A 4 31.08 -29.11 14.43
N TYR A 5 31.50 -28.84 15.67
CA TYR A 5 30.60 -28.36 16.73
C TYR A 5 30.09 -26.92 16.49
N TRP A 6 30.81 -26.13 15.69
CA TRP A 6 30.41 -24.78 15.32
C TRP A 6 29.50 -24.74 14.08
N GLY A 7 29.40 -25.86 13.35
CA GLY A 7 28.50 -26.01 12.20
C GLY A 7 27.07 -25.52 12.45
N PRO A 8 26.37 -25.96 13.51
CA PRO A 8 25.00 -25.48 13.78
C PRO A 8 24.95 -23.99 14.11
N PHE A 9 25.96 -23.42 14.79
CA PHE A 9 26.01 -22.00 15.11
C PHE A 9 26.21 -21.14 13.86
N VAL A 10 27.12 -21.55 12.97
CA VAL A 10 27.34 -20.88 11.69
C VAL A 10 26.10 -20.96 10.81
N LEU A 11 25.46 -22.14 10.75
CA LEU A 11 24.21 -22.32 10.02
C LEU A 11 23.12 -21.39 10.55
N LEU A 12 22.92 -21.34 11.86
CA LEU A 12 21.89 -20.52 12.49
C LEU A 12 22.15 -19.02 12.26
N THR A 13 23.41 -18.60 12.29
CA THR A 13 23.83 -17.23 12.00
C THR A 13 23.57 -16.86 10.53
N LEU A 14 23.88 -17.76 9.59
CA LEU A 14 23.60 -17.55 8.16
C LEU A 14 22.10 -17.50 7.87
N VAL A 15 21.29 -18.32 8.55
CA VAL A 15 19.83 -18.28 8.44
C VAL A 15 19.29 -16.94 8.94
N LEU A 16 19.71 -16.49 10.12
CA LEU A 16 19.31 -15.19 10.67
C LEU A 16 19.74 -14.02 9.78
N ALA A 17 20.96 -14.06 9.24
CA ALA A 17 21.47 -13.05 8.32
C ALA A 17 20.65 -13.03 7.01
N GLY A 18 20.34 -14.20 6.44
CA GLY A 18 19.52 -14.32 5.24
C GLY A 18 18.09 -13.82 5.44
N ILE A 19 17.48 -14.15 6.60
CA ILE A 19 16.16 -13.64 6.99
C ILE A 19 16.21 -12.12 7.13
N GLY A 20 17.15 -11.58 7.92
CA GLY A 20 17.30 -10.14 8.13
C GLY A 20 17.56 -9.37 6.83
N PHE A 21 18.40 -9.91 5.95
CA PHE A 21 18.67 -9.34 4.63
C PHE A 21 17.40 -9.32 3.76
N ARG A 22 16.64 -10.42 3.73
CA ARG A 22 15.40 -10.51 2.96
C ARG A 22 14.34 -9.53 3.50
N TYR A 23 14.18 -9.43 4.82
CA TYR A 23 13.29 -8.44 5.44
C TYR A 23 13.77 -7.00 5.22
N GLY A 24 15.09 -6.77 5.20
CA GLY A 24 15.70 -5.48 4.89
C GLY A 24 15.44 -5.06 3.44
N VAL A 25 15.62 -5.97 2.49
CA VAL A 25 15.35 -5.73 1.07
C VAL A 25 13.85 -5.51 0.82
N MET A 26 12.97 -6.25 1.48
CA MET A 26 11.52 -5.99 1.40
C MET A 26 11.15 -4.62 1.98
N ARG A 27 11.83 -4.17 3.06
CA ARG A 27 11.67 -2.83 3.61
C ARG A 27 12.18 -1.71 2.69
N GLN A 28 13.25 -1.95 1.94
CA GLN A 28 13.82 -0.96 1.02
C GLN A 28 13.14 -0.96 -0.36
N GLY A 29 12.58 -2.09 -0.78
CA GLY A 29 11.94 -2.25 -2.08
C GLY A 29 10.56 -1.61 -2.17
N ILE A 30 9.84 -1.51 -1.04
CA ILE A 30 8.53 -0.85 -1.00
C ILE A 30 8.76 0.67 -0.91
N THR A 31 8.96 1.28 -2.07
CA THR A 31 8.94 2.74 -2.21
C THR A 31 7.50 3.23 -2.18
N GLU A 32 7.27 4.42 -1.63
CA GLU A 32 5.93 5.04 -1.59
C GLU A 32 5.30 5.09 -2.99
N THR A 33 6.13 5.33 -4.02
CA THR A 33 5.74 5.34 -5.43
C THR A 33 5.20 3.99 -5.91
N ASP A 34 5.84 2.88 -5.53
CA ASP A 34 5.43 1.53 -5.96
C ASP A 34 4.10 1.10 -5.32
N VAL A 35 3.84 1.56 -4.09
CA VAL A 35 2.55 1.40 -3.42
C VAL A 35 1.48 2.22 -4.14
N ILE A 36 1.75 3.48 -4.45
CA ILE A 36 0.80 4.36 -5.16
C ILE A 36 0.42 3.76 -6.52
N THR A 37 1.40 3.32 -7.33
CA THR A 37 1.14 2.76 -8.66
C THR A 37 0.34 1.46 -8.58
N LEU A 38 0.68 0.57 -7.64
CA LEU A 38 -0.04 -0.69 -7.43
C LEU A 38 -1.50 -0.45 -7.04
N TYR A 39 -1.76 0.45 -6.08
CA TYR A 39 -3.12 0.77 -5.65
C TYR A 39 -3.88 1.63 -6.68
N ALA A 40 -3.19 2.45 -7.48
CA ALA A 40 -3.80 3.16 -8.60
C ALA A 40 -4.28 2.19 -9.69
N GLN A 41 -3.52 1.14 -10.01
CA GLN A 41 -3.96 0.08 -10.91
C GLN A 41 -5.14 -0.72 -10.33
N ARG A 42 -5.11 -1.02 -9.03
CA ARG A 42 -6.22 -1.65 -8.31
C ARG A 42 -7.50 -0.81 -8.41
N TYR A 43 -7.39 0.50 -8.23
CA TYR A 43 -8.50 1.43 -8.36
C TYR A 43 -9.14 1.40 -9.75
N LEU A 44 -8.35 1.36 -10.84
CA LEU A 44 -8.90 1.24 -12.20
C LEU A 44 -9.76 -0.02 -12.36
N ALA A 45 -9.31 -1.15 -11.82
CA ALA A 45 -10.04 -2.41 -11.85
C ALA A 45 -11.33 -2.34 -11.00
N ASP A 46 -11.24 -1.79 -9.79
CA ASP A 46 -12.39 -1.64 -8.88
C ASP A 46 -13.42 -0.63 -9.42
N HIS A 47 -12.99 0.44 -10.10
CA HIS A 47 -13.87 1.43 -10.75
C HIS A 47 -14.59 0.85 -11.97
N ALA A 48 -13.88 0.05 -12.78
CA ALA A 48 -14.48 -0.68 -13.89
C ALA A 48 -15.51 -1.72 -13.41
N ALA A 49 -15.26 -2.36 -12.28
CA ALA A 49 -16.17 -3.33 -11.68
C ALA A 49 -17.41 -2.70 -11.01
N SER A 50 -17.28 -1.48 -10.50
CA SER A 50 -18.36 -0.76 -9.81
C SER A 50 -19.27 0.04 -10.74
N GLY A 51 -18.89 0.24 -12.01
CA GLY A 51 -19.74 0.88 -13.01
C GLY A 51 -20.02 2.37 -12.74
N LEU A 52 -19.16 3.03 -11.96
CA LEU A 52 -19.23 4.46 -11.69
C LEU A 52 -18.97 5.27 -12.96
N GLU A 53 -19.69 6.38 -13.13
CA GLU A 53 -19.46 7.35 -14.20
C GLU A 53 -18.15 8.12 -13.96
N GLY A 54 -17.48 8.52 -15.04
CA GLY A 54 -16.17 9.18 -15.01
C GLY A 54 -15.04 8.32 -15.61
N VAL A 55 -13.98 8.99 -16.09
CA VAL A 55 -12.77 8.33 -16.62
C VAL A 55 -11.76 8.22 -15.49
N PRO A 56 -11.60 7.04 -14.84
CA PRO A 56 -10.67 6.92 -13.73
C PRO A 56 -9.24 7.07 -14.23
N ARG A 57 -8.45 7.95 -13.62
CA ARG A 57 -7.02 8.12 -13.93
C ARG A 57 -6.15 7.69 -12.77
N THR A 58 -4.96 7.18 -13.09
CA THR A 58 -3.96 6.83 -12.07
C THR A 58 -3.46 8.05 -11.30
N THR A 59 -3.59 9.26 -11.87
CA THR A 59 -3.24 10.54 -11.26
C THR A 59 -4.27 11.05 -10.25
N ASP A 60 -5.46 10.45 -10.21
CA ASP A 60 -6.53 10.81 -9.26
C ASP A 60 -6.33 10.18 -7.87
N CYS A 61 -5.26 9.41 -7.73
CA CYS A 61 -4.86 8.77 -6.48
C CYS A 61 -3.79 9.61 -5.76
N SER A 62 -4.07 9.98 -4.51
CA SER A 62 -3.07 10.54 -3.60
C SER A 62 -2.80 9.57 -2.46
N ALA A 63 -1.52 9.35 -2.13
CA ALA A 63 -1.16 8.60 -0.94
C ALA A 63 -0.65 9.55 0.15
N ARG A 64 -1.12 9.31 1.36
CA ARG A 64 -0.73 10.04 2.56
C ARG A 64 -0.27 9.07 3.63
N PRO A 65 0.70 9.46 4.49
CA PRO A 65 1.06 8.65 5.63
C PRO A 65 -0.16 8.47 6.54
N GLY A 66 -0.42 7.22 6.91
CA GLY A 66 -1.44 6.88 7.89
C GLY A 66 -1.01 7.31 9.28
N ASN A 67 -1.96 7.77 10.09
CA ASN A 67 -1.71 8.22 11.46
C ASN A 67 -2.04 7.13 12.51
N GLY A 68 -2.19 5.87 12.08
CA GLY A 68 -2.64 4.76 12.91
C GLY A 68 -1.51 3.80 13.28
N PRO A 69 -1.63 3.04 14.39
CA PRO A 69 -0.58 2.13 14.86
C PRO A 69 -0.28 0.97 13.88
N TRP A 70 -1.24 0.66 12.99
CA TRP A 70 -1.10 -0.38 11.97
C TRP A 70 -1.12 0.18 10.54
N THR A 71 -1.52 1.44 10.37
CA THR A 71 -1.76 2.10 9.09
C THR A 71 -0.54 2.94 8.70
N TRP A 72 0.25 2.46 7.74
CA TRP A 72 1.44 3.14 7.28
C TRP A 72 1.13 4.14 6.16
N LEU A 73 0.33 3.72 5.18
CA LEU A 73 -0.07 4.56 4.04
C LEU A 73 -1.58 4.47 3.85
N VAL A 74 -2.18 5.58 3.46
CA VAL A 74 -3.58 5.67 3.06
C VAL A 74 -3.61 6.20 1.64
N VAL A 75 -4.01 5.36 0.69
CA VAL A 75 -4.19 5.73 -0.71
C VAL A 75 -5.66 6.10 -0.92
N THR A 76 -5.93 7.32 -1.33
CA THR A 76 -7.28 7.80 -1.65
C THR A 76 -7.35 8.11 -3.13
N CYS A 77 -8.27 7.47 -3.85
CA CYS A 77 -8.51 7.68 -5.26
C CYS A 77 -9.94 8.17 -5.47
N GLY A 78 -10.13 9.18 -6.31
CA GLY A 78 -11.46 9.60 -6.74
C GLY A 78 -11.41 10.60 -7.88
N VAL A 79 -12.33 10.44 -8.82
CA VAL A 79 -12.40 11.26 -10.05
C VAL A 79 -12.48 12.75 -9.67
N ALA A 80 -11.57 13.57 -10.18
CA ALA A 80 -11.49 14.99 -9.81
C ALA A 80 -12.59 15.85 -10.48
N ASP A 81 -13.15 15.38 -11.58
CA ASP A 81 -14.08 16.13 -12.43
C ASP A 81 -15.53 16.17 -11.92
N GLU A 82 -15.90 15.32 -10.94
CA GLU A 82 -17.27 15.30 -10.40
C GLU A 82 -17.35 15.80 -8.95
N HIS A 83 -18.31 16.70 -8.69
CA HIS A 83 -18.54 17.30 -7.37
C HIS A 83 -18.99 16.28 -6.32
N ASP A 84 -19.55 15.14 -6.74
CA ASP A 84 -19.99 14.00 -5.91
C ASP A 84 -19.20 12.72 -6.21
N ALA A 85 -17.97 12.84 -6.75
CA ALA A 85 -17.17 11.68 -7.13
C ALA A 85 -17.00 10.69 -5.97
N ALA A 86 -17.28 9.42 -6.25
CA ALA A 86 -17.07 8.36 -5.28
C ALA A 86 -15.58 8.20 -4.96
N LEU A 87 -15.27 8.25 -3.66
CA LEU A 87 -13.92 8.08 -3.15
C LEU A 87 -13.70 6.61 -2.77
N PHE A 88 -12.58 6.07 -3.21
CA PHE A 88 -12.02 4.81 -2.75
C PHE A 88 -10.83 5.10 -1.85
N ARG A 89 -10.81 4.47 -0.68
CA ARG A 89 -9.75 4.61 0.31
C ARG A 89 -9.20 3.23 0.63
N TYR A 90 -7.89 3.10 0.52
CA TYR A 90 -7.13 1.91 0.77
C TYR A 90 -6.14 2.19 1.89
N GLU A 91 -6.35 1.56 3.03
CA GLU A 91 -5.44 1.62 4.16
C GLU A 91 -4.43 0.48 4.05
N VAL A 92 -3.15 0.82 4.05
CA VAL A 92 -2.04 -0.06 3.76
C VAL A 92 -1.11 -0.12 4.97
N ASN A 93 -0.67 -1.32 5.33
CA ASN A 93 0.30 -1.53 6.41
C ASN A 93 1.73 -1.30 5.92
N TRP A 94 2.68 -1.31 6.86
CA TRP A 94 4.11 -1.15 6.59
C TRP A 94 4.73 -2.25 5.71
N LEU A 95 4.00 -3.35 5.45
CA LEU A 95 4.41 -4.43 4.53
C LEU A 95 3.80 -4.24 3.12
N GLY A 96 3.08 -3.14 2.85
CA GLY A 96 2.35 -2.94 1.59
C GLY A 96 1.03 -3.71 1.51
N GLY A 97 0.64 -4.40 2.58
CA GLY A 97 -0.60 -5.16 2.67
C GLY A 97 -1.80 -4.28 2.97
N LEU A 98 -2.91 -4.52 2.27
CA LEU A 98 -4.17 -3.83 2.49
C LEU A 98 -4.77 -4.27 3.85
N ILE A 99 -4.95 -3.31 4.75
CA ILE A 99 -5.59 -3.49 6.06
C ILE A 99 -7.09 -3.32 5.91
N ARG A 100 -7.50 -2.26 5.21
CA ARG A 100 -8.89 -1.87 5.09
C ARG A 100 -9.14 -1.23 3.74
N HIS A 101 -10.25 -1.63 3.14
CA HIS A 101 -10.80 -1.04 1.93
C HIS A 101 -12.10 -0.34 2.33
N SER A 102 -12.31 0.88 1.84
CA SER A 102 -13.61 1.52 1.88
C SER A 102 -13.86 2.27 0.57
N GLY A 103 -14.93 1.91 -0.13
CA GLY A 103 -15.42 2.58 -1.33
C GLY A 103 -16.63 1.82 -1.93
N PRO A 104 -17.47 2.47 -2.76
CA PRO A 104 -17.45 3.89 -3.12
C PRO A 104 -18.22 4.73 -2.09
N THR A 105 -17.54 5.66 -1.42
CA THR A 105 -18.19 6.65 -0.53
C THR A 105 -18.36 7.98 -1.25
N PRO A 106 -19.57 8.58 -1.31
CA PRO A 106 -19.78 9.90 -1.90
C PRO A 106 -18.89 10.96 -1.24
N ARG A 107 -18.25 11.82 -2.05
CA ARG A 107 -17.48 12.95 -1.53
C ARG A 107 -18.45 13.98 -0.94
N LEU A 108 -18.45 14.11 0.39
CA LEU A 108 -19.23 15.17 1.05
C LEU A 108 -18.78 16.56 0.55
N PRO A 109 -19.70 17.45 0.15
CA PRO A 109 -19.36 18.79 -0.32
C PRO A 109 -18.68 19.57 0.81
N GLY A 110 -17.40 19.89 0.63
CA GLY A 110 -16.57 20.62 1.62
C GLY A 110 -15.36 19.86 2.15
N ALA A 111 -15.12 18.60 1.73
CA ALA A 111 -13.88 17.92 2.05
C ALA A 111 -12.68 18.68 1.45
N PRO A 112 -11.68 19.09 2.25
CA PRO A 112 -10.56 19.87 1.74
C PRO A 112 -9.83 19.10 0.64
N LYS A 113 -9.43 19.80 -0.43
CA LYS A 113 -8.51 19.27 -1.44
C LYS A 113 -7.15 19.13 -0.77
N THR A 114 -6.78 17.91 -0.42
CA THR A 114 -5.55 17.66 0.32
C THR A 114 -4.67 16.67 -0.42
#